data_AF-A0A5N0UM78-F1
#
_entry.id   AF-A0A5N0UM78-F1
#
_cell.length_a   1.000
_cell.length_b   1.000
_cell.length_c   1.000
_cell.angle_alpha   90.00
_cell.angle_beta   90.00
_cell.angle_gamma   90.00
#
_symmetry.space_group_name_H-M   'P 1'
#
loop_
_entity.id
_entity.type
_entity.pdbx_description
1 polymer ?
#
loop_
_entity_poly.entity_id
_entity_poly.type
_entity_poly.pdbx_seq_one_letter_code
_entity_poly.pdbx_strand_id
1 'polypeptide(L)'
;MAAHRGRWTSRRRRVPDPGRARRRRDQPRRREDLPAGSGKRPARAPRGGRGRGGRRAARAARPGAGRVRDQRPVRLRPIGRVTRQLVRRTAHPVQAADRDRGDRRAAARSHRQGPAAGAAGRAGEHAVSGGREHLPARSHRQGPAAGAAGRAGGHAVSGGREHLYYVDLVRVLTVGLVIGMHVLALAPVAPTAGIGALIIVFHVSREVFFVLTAFVLTYSTKGKKMRWPKFWRRRYLFVVVPYVTWTVLYFFANGGPYLGENFVQQLLTGTARYHLYFLLVSMQIYLIYPLLRAFLKATQKHHGLLLGFGVCFQLLFSLAVQRNWAFGPLAGWVHAPDALLPSYLGYILAGGIAAWHRERLVAWTRAHVGVAFGACAAAIGLGIGVYLLQVYVQGLDPLAASIVFEPVVVVESFGVVWAFLAAGLLWAERGRPGEKLIRGGSDASFGIYLVHPLLLQGTLLVLTWAGLVDYAQTVPNALVLTVLVLVLLPVLYLASGLVTAAARHTPFSLALSGRAWARPVRRTATAESREELALVNSGGAR
;
A
#
# COMPACT_ATOMS: atom_id res chain seq x y z
N MET A 1 3.47 -49.70 -40.46
CA MET A 1 2.72 -50.98 -40.39
C MET A 1 3.27 -51.79 -39.21
N ALA A 2 2.44 -52.17 -38.24
CA ALA A 2 1.84 -53.51 -38.08
C ALA A 2 2.93 -54.60 -37.86
N ALA A 3 3.15 -55.13 -36.64
CA ALA A 3 2.29 -56.00 -35.81
C ALA A 3 2.12 -57.41 -36.44
N HIS A 4 2.26 -58.53 -35.71
CA HIS A 4 1.46 -58.85 -34.53
C HIS A 4 2.10 -59.81 -33.49
N ARG A 5 1.46 -59.82 -32.31
CA ARG A 5 1.74 -60.48 -31.01
C ARG A 5 1.96 -62.00 -31.01
N GLY A 6 2.73 -62.48 -30.02
CA GLY A 6 2.65 -63.83 -29.44
C GLY A 6 2.65 -63.77 -27.89
N ARG A 7 2.18 -64.82 -27.19
CA ARG A 7 2.15 -64.93 -25.71
C ARG A 7 2.68 -66.31 -25.28
N TRP A 8 3.22 -66.45 -24.06
CA TRP A 8 2.69 -67.33 -22.98
C TRP A 8 3.54 -67.20 -21.69
N THR A 9 3.21 -67.99 -20.64
CA THR A 9 3.62 -67.77 -19.24
C THR A 9 4.49 -68.89 -18.65
N SER A 10 5.26 -68.60 -17.59
CA SER A 10 5.69 -69.63 -16.63
C SER A 10 5.57 -69.16 -15.16
N ARG A 11 5.36 -70.12 -14.24
CA ARG A 11 5.21 -69.95 -12.78
C ARG A 11 6.05 -71.01 -12.05
N ARG A 12 6.89 -70.60 -11.09
CA ARG A 12 7.23 -71.39 -9.87
C ARG A 12 7.40 -70.35 -8.74
N ARG A 13 6.52 -70.26 -7.73
CA ARG A 13 6.11 -71.15 -6.61
C ARG A 13 6.88 -70.82 -5.33
N ARG A 14 6.12 -70.53 -4.25
CA ARG A 14 6.58 -70.36 -2.85
C ARG A 14 6.50 -71.71 -2.09
N VAL A 15 6.86 -71.69 -0.79
CA VAL A 15 6.28 -72.39 0.40
C VAL A 15 7.45 -72.79 1.35
N PRO A 16 7.31 -72.82 2.71
CA PRO A 16 6.12 -72.63 3.56
C PRO A 16 6.16 -71.44 4.55
N ASP A 17 5.03 -71.25 5.24
CA ASP A 17 4.82 -70.57 6.53
C ASP A 17 4.29 -71.64 7.53
N PRO A 18 4.52 -71.50 8.85
CA PRO A 18 3.35 -71.57 9.75
C PRO A 18 3.44 -70.71 11.04
N GLY A 19 2.44 -69.85 11.29
CA GLY A 19 2.32 -69.13 12.58
C GLY A 19 0.96 -68.46 12.87
N ARG A 20 -0.08 -69.25 13.20
CA ARG A 20 -1.46 -68.78 13.54
C ARG A 20 -1.45 -67.68 14.64
N ALA A 21 -2.17 -66.56 14.64
CA ALA A 21 -3.50 -66.13 14.13
C ALA A 21 -4.66 -66.18 15.16
N ARG A 22 -5.56 -65.15 15.12
CA ARG A 22 -6.81 -64.90 15.91
C ARG A 22 -6.62 -64.30 17.33
N ARG A 23 -7.63 -63.66 17.98
CA ARG A 23 -8.67 -62.65 17.59
C ARG A 23 -9.51 -62.26 18.84
N ARG A 24 -9.95 -60.98 18.95
CA ARG A 24 -10.99 -60.41 19.87
C ARG A 24 -10.63 -60.23 21.37
N ARG A 25 -11.19 -59.12 21.95
CA ARG A 25 -11.87 -58.93 23.26
C ARG A 25 -11.23 -59.49 24.57
N ASP A 26 -11.29 -58.85 25.75
CA ASP A 26 -12.21 -57.85 26.35
C ASP A 26 -11.49 -56.88 27.34
N GLN A 27 -12.23 -55.99 28.03
CA GLN A 27 -11.77 -55.27 29.24
C GLN A 27 -12.10 -56.07 30.52
N PRO A 28 -11.34 -55.86 31.63
CA PRO A 28 -11.99 -55.16 32.75
C PRO A 28 -11.11 -54.20 33.60
N ARG A 29 -11.83 -53.23 34.15
CA ARG A 29 -11.66 -52.32 35.31
C ARG A 29 -10.65 -52.66 36.45
N ARG A 30 -10.39 -51.62 37.27
CA ARG A 30 -10.00 -51.60 38.73
C ARG A 30 -8.50 -51.88 39.03
N ARG A 31 -7.87 -51.31 40.08
CA ARG A 31 -8.23 -50.25 41.07
C ARG A 31 -6.99 -49.78 41.86
N GLU A 32 -7.06 -48.58 42.50
CA GLU A 32 -6.28 -48.13 43.69
C GLU A 32 -4.72 -48.15 43.57
N ASP A 33 -3.89 -47.42 44.33
CA ASP A 33 -4.03 -46.67 45.61
C ASP A 33 -3.32 -45.28 45.64
N LEU A 34 -3.44 -44.54 46.76
CA LEU A 34 -2.76 -43.26 47.08
C LEU A 34 -1.99 -43.35 48.43
N PRO A 35 -1.03 -42.44 48.68
CA PRO A 35 -1.16 -41.47 49.80
C PRO A 35 -1.03 -40.02 49.28
N ALA A 36 -1.78 -39.00 49.75
CA ALA A 36 -1.90 -38.40 51.09
C ALA A 36 -0.68 -37.52 51.51
N GLY A 37 -0.84 -36.31 52.07
CA GLY A 37 -2.05 -35.47 52.17
C GLY A 37 -2.00 -34.31 53.18
N SER A 38 -2.29 -33.08 52.73
CA SER A 38 -2.71 -31.88 53.50
C SER A 38 -3.03 -30.77 52.48
N GLY A 39 -3.88 -29.74 52.68
CA GLY A 39 -4.62 -29.19 53.81
C GLY A 39 -4.50 -27.64 53.71
N LYS A 40 -5.55 -26.79 53.67
CA LYS A 40 -6.95 -26.91 54.08
C LYS A 40 -7.91 -26.14 53.13
N ARG A 41 -9.21 -26.44 53.20
CA ARG A 41 -10.36 -25.55 52.89
C ARG A 41 -11.14 -25.27 54.18
N PRO A 42 -11.91 -24.17 54.26
CA PRO A 42 -13.39 -24.25 54.30
C PRO A 42 -14.07 -23.11 53.49
N ALA A 43 -15.39 -23.00 53.30
CA ALA A 43 -16.49 -23.98 53.30
C ALA A 43 -17.72 -23.44 52.49
N ARG A 44 -18.73 -24.30 52.33
CA ARG A 44 -20.02 -24.15 51.60
C ARG A 44 -21.07 -23.32 52.39
N ALA A 45 -21.90 -22.47 51.77
CA ALA A 45 -23.31 -22.69 51.27
C ALA A 45 -24.39 -22.70 52.42
N PRO A 46 -25.74 -22.86 52.21
CA PRO A 46 -26.52 -23.20 51.00
C PRO A 46 -27.91 -22.50 50.76
N ARG A 47 -28.49 -22.77 49.57
CA ARG A 47 -29.92 -22.95 49.17
C ARG A 47 -31.12 -22.29 49.91
N GLY A 48 -32.00 -21.66 49.11
CA GLY A 48 -33.47 -21.46 49.31
C GLY A 48 -34.03 -20.57 48.19
N GLY A 49 -35.30 -20.56 47.76
CA GLY A 49 -36.52 -21.34 48.07
C GLY A 49 -37.62 -21.10 46.99
N ARG A 50 -38.75 -21.84 47.02
CA ARG A 50 -39.82 -21.82 45.96
C ARG A 50 -40.73 -20.58 46.02
N GLY A 51 -41.38 -20.22 44.91
CA GLY A 51 -42.53 -19.29 44.84
C GLY A 51 -43.43 -19.50 43.60
N ARG A 52 -44.73 -19.24 43.71
CA ARG A 52 -45.77 -19.40 42.64
C ARG A 52 -46.78 -18.24 42.69
N GLY A 53 -47.42 -17.92 41.56
CA GLY A 53 -48.55 -16.97 41.44
C GLY A 53 -48.15 -15.60 40.82
N GLY A 54 -49.04 -14.84 40.17
CA GLY A 54 -50.49 -15.02 39.91
C GLY A 54 -50.94 -14.35 38.58
N ARG A 55 -52.26 -14.29 38.32
CA ARG A 55 -52.88 -13.81 37.05
C ARG A 55 -53.63 -12.46 37.21
N ARG A 56 -54.06 -11.90 36.06
CA ARG A 56 -55.00 -10.75 35.81
C ARG A 56 -54.32 -9.37 35.79
N ALA A 57 -54.55 -8.41 34.87
CA ALA A 57 -55.47 -8.18 33.73
C ALA A 57 -56.80 -7.43 34.00
N ALA A 58 -56.83 -6.14 33.64
CA ALA A 58 -57.97 -5.26 33.26
C ALA A 58 -57.37 -4.00 32.58
N ARG A 59 -57.83 -3.53 31.41
CA ARG A 59 -58.94 -2.57 31.15
C ARG A 59 -58.89 -1.32 32.06
N ALA A 60 -58.59 -0.09 31.62
CA ALA A 60 -58.99 0.74 30.46
C ALA A 60 -60.22 1.64 30.71
N ALA A 61 -60.01 2.97 30.73
CA ALA A 61 -61.04 4.00 30.57
C ALA A 61 -60.43 5.35 30.11
N ARG A 62 -61.05 5.97 29.10
CA ARG A 62 -61.22 7.44 28.96
C ARG A 62 -62.73 7.68 29.03
N PRO A 63 -63.21 8.84 29.51
CA PRO A 63 -63.73 9.80 28.52
C PRO A 63 -63.46 11.28 28.90
N GLY A 64 -63.82 12.19 28.01
CA GLY A 64 -63.72 13.65 28.21
C GLY A 64 -63.54 14.37 26.87
N ALA A 65 -64.64 14.74 26.21
CA ALA A 65 -64.62 15.31 24.85
C ALA A 65 -65.36 16.64 24.80
N GLY A 66 -64.81 17.60 24.04
CA GLY A 66 -65.37 18.93 23.81
C GLY A 66 -65.13 19.42 22.38
N ARG A 67 -66.18 19.32 21.55
CA ARG A 67 -66.64 20.19 20.43
C ARG A 67 -65.71 21.34 19.96
N VAL A 68 -65.66 21.77 18.69
CA VAL A 68 -66.19 21.38 17.35
C VAL A 68 -65.51 22.34 16.33
N ARG A 69 -65.16 22.02 15.07
CA ARG A 69 -66.04 22.10 13.87
C ARG A 69 -65.28 21.81 12.56
N ASP A 70 -66.04 21.42 11.52
CA ASP A 70 -65.87 21.44 10.03
C ASP A 70 -64.55 21.99 9.41
N GLN A 71 -64.02 21.53 8.25
CA GLN A 71 -64.70 21.14 6.99
C GLN A 71 -64.01 19.95 6.21
N ARG A 72 -64.47 19.69 4.97
CA ARG A 72 -64.20 18.52 4.11
C ARG A 72 -62.94 18.60 3.22
N PRO A 73 -62.44 17.48 2.66
CA PRO A 73 -61.09 17.40 2.05
C PRO A 73 -61.03 17.72 0.54
N VAL A 74 -59.85 18.14 0.06
CA VAL A 74 -59.51 18.33 -1.36
C VAL A 74 -58.21 17.59 -1.72
N ARG A 75 -58.05 17.24 -3.00
CA ARG A 75 -57.09 16.26 -3.54
C ARG A 75 -55.61 16.69 -3.44
N LEU A 76 -54.73 15.73 -3.16
CA LEU A 76 -53.28 15.87 -3.29
C LEU A 76 -52.81 15.78 -4.76
N ARG A 77 -51.90 16.68 -5.15
CA ARG A 77 -50.92 16.49 -6.25
C ARG A 77 -49.54 16.99 -5.78
N PRO A 78 -48.43 16.40 -6.25
CA PRO A 78 -47.13 16.57 -5.60
C PRO A 78 -46.34 17.81 -6.07
N ILE A 79 -45.82 18.57 -5.10
CA ILE A 79 -44.75 19.58 -5.23
C ILE A 79 -43.87 19.40 -3.97
N GLY A 80 -42.54 19.52 -3.97
CA GLY A 80 -41.62 19.80 -5.08
C GLY A 80 -40.37 20.54 -4.62
N ARG A 81 -39.36 19.81 -4.11
CA ARG A 81 -37.97 20.28 -3.81
C ARG A 81 -37.81 21.59 -3.00
N VAL A 82 -37.67 21.49 -1.67
CA VAL A 82 -36.99 22.52 -0.85
C VAL A 82 -36.01 21.88 0.13
N THR A 83 -34.76 21.62 -0.31
CA THR A 83 -33.62 21.27 0.59
C THR A 83 -32.25 21.41 -0.09
N ARG A 84 -31.97 22.54 -0.75
CA ARG A 84 -30.64 22.88 -1.29
C ARG A 84 -30.35 24.38 -1.22
N GLN A 85 -30.12 24.92 -0.02
CA GLN A 85 -29.68 26.32 0.12
C GLN A 85 -28.87 26.60 1.40
N LEU A 86 -27.76 25.87 1.58
CA LEU A 86 -26.74 26.20 2.60
C LEU A 86 -25.29 25.92 2.15
N VAL A 87 -25.07 25.70 0.84
CA VAL A 87 -23.74 25.58 0.20
C VAL A 87 -23.75 26.32 -1.15
N ARG A 88 -23.89 27.65 -1.12
CA ARG A 88 -23.54 28.58 -2.23
C ARG A 88 -23.68 30.06 -1.84
N ARG A 89 -22.62 30.59 -1.21
CA ARG A 89 -22.16 31.99 -1.10
C ARG A 89 -20.69 31.81 -0.68
N THR A 90 -19.68 32.29 -1.40
CA THR A 90 -19.55 33.60 -2.05
C THR A 90 -19.38 33.55 -3.58
N ALA A 91 -20.30 34.20 -4.29
CA ALA A 91 -20.09 34.74 -5.63
C ALA A 91 -21.16 35.83 -5.85
N HIS A 92 -20.74 37.09 -5.97
CA HIS A 92 -21.60 38.22 -6.32
C HIS A 92 -20.84 39.18 -7.25
N PRO A 93 -21.54 39.98 -8.08
CA PRO A 93 -21.04 40.31 -9.41
C PRO A 93 -20.61 41.77 -9.60
N VAL A 94 -20.00 42.05 -10.75
CA VAL A 94 -19.99 43.38 -11.39
C VAL A 94 -20.54 43.21 -12.81
N GLN A 95 -21.30 44.20 -13.29
CA GLN A 95 -21.98 44.17 -14.59
C GLN A 95 -21.21 44.96 -15.67
N ALA A 96 -21.48 44.57 -16.91
CA ALA A 96 -21.33 45.26 -18.19
C ALA A 96 -20.64 46.65 -18.25
N ALA A 97 -19.69 46.75 -19.20
CA ALA A 97 -19.51 47.91 -20.06
C ALA A 97 -19.70 47.47 -21.53
N ASP A 98 -19.97 48.42 -22.43
CA ASP A 98 -20.52 48.20 -23.79
C ASP A 98 -19.68 48.91 -24.88
N ARG A 99 -19.97 48.63 -26.17
CA ARG A 99 -19.43 49.22 -27.43
C ARG A 99 -18.07 48.70 -27.93
N ASP A 100 -17.73 48.74 -29.24
CA ASP A 100 -18.51 48.69 -30.50
C ASP A 100 -17.55 48.35 -31.70
N ARG A 101 -18.12 47.94 -32.85
CA ARG A 101 -17.62 47.83 -34.27
C ARG A 101 -16.13 47.98 -34.69
N GLY A 102 -15.79 47.22 -35.75
CA GLY A 102 -14.76 47.53 -36.77
C GLY A 102 -13.63 46.48 -36.88
N ASP A 103 -13.50 45.55 -37.84
CA ASP A 103 -13.80 45.40 -39.29
C ASP A 103 -12.58 45.62 -40.23
N ARG A 104 -12.38 44.67 -41.17
CA ARG A 104 -11.51 44.65 -42.39
C ARG A 104 -9.96 44.42 -42.38
N ARG A 105 -9.60 43.21 -42.86
CA ARG A 105 -8.84 42.84 -44.11
C ARG A 105 -7.34 43.20 -44.34
N ALA A 106 -6.57 42.13 -44.66
CA ALA A 106 -5.51 42.00 -45.69
C ALA A 106 -4.18 42.81 -45.52
N ALA A 107 -3.05 42.57 -46.21
CA ALA A 107 -2.61 41.60 -47.25
C ALA A 107 -1.08 41.32 -47.08
N ALA A 108 -0.51 40.10 -47.24
CA ALA A 108 -0.06 39.40 -48.46
C ALA A 108 1.44 39.57 -48.91
N ARG A 109 2.18 38.44 -49.01
CA ARG A 109 3.40 38.14 -49.82
C ARG A 109 4.71 38.89 -49.42
N SER A 110 5.94 38.44 -49.71
CA SER A 110 6.53 37.27 -50.46
C SER A 110 7.66 36.59 -49.60
N HIS A 111 8.70 35.83 -50.01
CA HIS A 111 9.25 35.29 -51.28
C HIS A 111 10.05 33.96 -51.02
N ARG A 112 10.38 33.11 -52.03
CA ARG A 112 11.73 32.82 -52.65
C ARG A 112 12.96 32.81 -51.70
N GLN A 113 13.95 31.89 -51.77
CA GLN A 113 14.38 30.90 -52.81
C GLN A 113 15.20 29.71 -52.20
N GLY A 114 15.63 28.73 -53.01
CA GLY A 114 16.66 27.69 -52.71
C GLY A 114 17.40 27.33 -54.03
N PRO A 115 18.11 26.17 -54.21
CA PRO A 115 18.47 25.06 -53.30
C PRO A 115 19.96 24.57 -53.50
N ALA A 116 20.24 23.25 -53.38
CA ALA A 116 21.44 22.48 -53.82
C ALA A 116 22.73 22.49 -52.93
N ALA A 117 23.62 21.46 -52.88
CA ALA A 117 23.54 20.02 -53.26
C ALA A 117 24.75 19.17 -52.75
N GLY A 118 24.60 17.82 -52.71
CA GLY A 118 25.67 16.78 -52.76
C GLY A 118 26.39 16.38 -51.44
N ALA A 119 27.19 15.29 -51.37
CA ALA A 119 27.23 14.02 -52.13
C ALA A 119 28.24 13.00 -51.48
N ALA A 120 28.10 11.69 -51.78
CA ALA A 120 29.01 10.55 -51.48
C ALA A 120 29.26 10.14 -49.99
N GLY A 121 29.63 8.87 -49.68
CA GLY A 121 29.54 7.64 -50.49
C GLY A 121 30.44 6.47 -50.04
N ARG A 122 29.87 5.25 -49.93
CA ARG A 122 30.50 3.90 -49.71
C ARG A 122 31.18 3.69 -48.33
N ALA A 123 31.14 2.55 -47.62
CA ALA A 123 30.90 1.11 -47.85
C ALA A 123 32.20 0.25 -47.89
N GLY A 124 32.21 -0.84 -47.11
CA GLY A 124 33.30 -1.84 -47.03
C GLY A 124 33.18 -2.74 -45.79
N GLU A 125 33.18 -4.06 -45.98
CA GLU A 125 33.14 -5.08 -44.92
C GLU A 125 34.56 -5.54 -44.53
N HIS A 126 34.72 -6.17 -43.37
CA HIS A 126 35.60 -7.34 -43.18
C HIS A 126 35.24 -8.07 -41.86
N ALA A 127 35.63 -9.35 -41.75
CA ALA A 127 35.24 -10.25 -40.65
C ALA A 127 36.33 -11.32 -40.38
N VAL A 128 36.00 -12.29 -39.49
CA VAL A 128 36.61 -13.63 -39.27
C VAL A 128 37.55 -13.81 -38.05
N SER A 129 37.22 -14.85 -37.26
CA SER A 129 38.03 -15.56 -36.24
C SER A 129 38.46 -14.79 -34.97
N GLY A 130 38.59 -15.40 -33.78
CA GLY A 130 38.20 -16.75 -33.34
C GLY A 130 39.08 -17.26 -32.19
N GLY A 131 38.51 -18.03 -31.24
CA GLY A 131 39.28 -18.58 -30.11
C GLY A 131 38.44 -19.39 -29.11
N ARG A 132 38.99 -20.53 -28.67
CA ARG A 132 38.50 -21.41 -27.59
C ARG A 132 39.29 -21.13 -26.29
N GLU A 133 38.91 -21.63 -25.10
CA GLU A 133 37.77 -22.48 -24.75
C GLU A 133 36.87 -21.78 -23.68
N HIS A 134 36.73 -22.08 -22.39
CA HIS A 134 37.18 -23.19 -21.52
C HIS A 134 36.21 -23.39 -20.34
N LEU A 135 36.21 -24.58 -19.74
CA LEU A 135 35.42 -24.96 -18.56
C LEU A 135 36.21 -25.95 -17.69
N PRO A 136 36.08 -25.84 -16.36
CA PRO A 136 35.95 -27.05 -15.55
C PRO A 136 34.70 -27.01 -14.66
N ALA A 137 33.94 -28.10 -14.66
CA ALA A 137 32.84 -28.31 -13.72
C ALA A 137 33.33 -29.04 -12.46
N ARG A 138 32.80 -28.65 -11.29
CA ARG A 138 32.71 -29.55 -10.13
C ARG A 138 31.31 -29.51 -9.54
N SER A 139 30.76 -30.68 -9.31
CA SER A 139 29.42 -30.90 -8.76
C SER A 139 29.53 -31.42 -7.33
N HIS A 140 28.66 -30.96 -6.43
CA HIS A 140 28.27 -31.72 -5.24
C HIS A 140 26.87 -31.32 -4.78
N ARG A 141 26.13 -32.28 -4.21
CA ARG A 141 24.73 -32.11 -3.78
C ARG A 141 24.64 -31.58 -2.34
N GLN A 142 23.72 -30.64 -2.08
CA GLN A 142 22.74 -30.60 -0.96
C GLN A 142 22.18 -29.18 -0.74
N GLY A 143 21.02 -29.08 -0.08
CA GLY A 143 20.40 -27.82 0.41
C GLY A 143 19.67 -28.09 1.74
N PRO A 144 18.70 -27.28 2.21
CA PRO A 144 18.08 -26.09 1.59
C PRO A 144 17.86 -24.94 2.62
N ALA A 145 16.70 -24.26 2.54
CA ALA A 145 16.09 -23.37 3.55
C ALA A 145 16.50 -21.87 3.57
N ALA A 146 15.76 -21.10 4.37
CA ALA A 146 15.31 -19.77 3.93
C ALA A 146 14.82 -18.84 5.07
N GLY A 147 15.60 -17.80 5.44
CA GLY A 147 15.36 -16.81 6.53
C GLY A 147 14.15 -15.84 6.39
N ALA A 148 14.39 -14.51 6.31
CA ALA A 148 13.52 -13.36 5.93
C ALA A 148 11.99 -13.27 6.30
N ALA A 149 11.47 -12.04 6.37
CA ALA A 149 10.10 -11.66 6.79
C ALA A 149 9.72 -12.03 8.24
N GLY A 150 10.64 -11.75 9.16
CA GLY A 150 10.34 -11.60 10.60
C GLY A 150 11.22 -12.41 11.53
N ARG A 151 12.50 -12.04 11.64
CA ARG A 151 13.36 -12.27 12.82
C ARG A 151 14.58 -11.35 12.74
N ALA A 152 14.77 -10.55 13.78
CA ALA A 152 16.06 -10.00 14.19
C ALA A 152 16.17 -10.31 15.69
N GLY A 153 17.28 -10.94 16.07
CA GLY A 153 17.43 -11.69 17.32
C GLY A 153 18.49 -12.77 17.08
N GLY A 154 19.52 -12.81 17.91
CA GLY A 154 20.85 -13.28 17.54
C GLY A 154 21.02 -14.78 17.25
N HIS A 155 21.93 -15.04 16.31
CA HIS A 155 22.79 -16.23 16.15
C HIS A 155 22.23 -17.65 16.40
N ALA A 156 21.84 -18.30 15.30
CA ALA A 156 22.33 -19.63 14.93
C ALA A 156 22.25 -19.76 13.38
N VAL A 157 23.16 -20.51 12.75
CA VAL A 157 23.34 -20.50 11.29
C VAL A 157 22.37 -21.48 10.59
N SER A 158 21.51 -20.98 9.69
CA SER A 158 20.85 -21.79 8.65
C SER A 158 20.23 -20.95 7.53
N GLY A 159 20.45 -21.34 6.27
CA GLY A 159 19.66 -20.95 5.08
C GLY A 159 19.28 -19.46 4.92
N GLY A 160 20.23 -18.62 4.50
CA GLY A 160 19.97 -17.21 4.19
C GLY A 160 18.96 -17.04 3.05
N ARG A 161 17.95 -16.18 3.23
CA ARG A 161 17.13 -15.68 2.11
C ARG A 161 17.76 -14.38 1.61
N GLU A 162 17.90 -14.26 0.29
CA GLU A 162 18.35 -13.02 -0.35
C GLU A 162 17.52 -11.82 0.15
N HIS A 163 18.20 -10.78 0.63
CA HIS A 163 17.57 -9.54 1.06
C HIS A 163 17.55 -8.55 -0.11
N LEU A 164 16.36 -8.07 -0.48
CA LEU A 164 16.18 -7.20 -1.64
C LEU A 164 16.47 -5.74 -1.25
N TYR A 165 17.76 -5.38 -1.10
CA TYR A 165 18.19 -4.03 -0.69
C TYR A 165 17.51 -2.91 -1.49
N TYR A 166 17.36 -3.07 -2.81
CA TYR A 166 16.66 -2.10 -3.65
C TYR A 166 15.21 -1.81 -3.22
N VAL A 167 14.48 -2.80 -2.69
CA VAL A 167 13.10 -2.62 -2.17
C VAL A 167 13.05 -1.68 -0.96
N ASP A 168 14.13 -1.61 -0.17
CA ASP A 168 14.19 -0.69 0.97
C ASP A 168 14.35 0.76 0.50
N LEU A 169 15.18 1.02 -0.53
CA LEU A 169 15.29 2.36 -1.13
C LEU A 169 13.95 2.80 -1.76
N VAL A 170 13.30 1.92 -2.53
CA VAL A 170 11.98 2.22 -3.15
C VAL A 170 10.98 2.69 -2.08
N ARG A 171 10.93 2.05 -0.90
CA ARG A 171 10.02 2.46 0.19
C ARG A 171 10.34 3.83 0.78
N VAL A 172 11.61 4.11 1.01
CA VAL A 172 12.08 5.41 1.54
C VAL A 172 11.66 6.53 0.58
N LEU A 173 11.94 6.35 -0.73
CA LEU A 173 11.55 7.30 -1.77
C LEU A 173 10.02 7.45 -1.88
N THR A 174 9.28 6.33 -1.90
CA THR A 174 7.81 6.33 -2.02
C THR A 174 7.15 7.11 -0.87
N VAL A 175 7.59 6.90 0.38
CA VAL A 175 7.04 7.63 1.53
C VAL A 175 7.45 9.10 1.51
N GLY A 176 8.63 9.44 0.96
CA GLY A 176 9.02 10.82 0.71
C GLY A 176 8.03 11.54 -0.22
N LEU A 177 7.68 10.91 -1.35
CA LEU A 177 6.67 11.42 -2.27
C LEU A 177 5.27 11.50 -1.63
N VAL A 178 4.86 10.52 -0.81
CA VAL A 178 3.58 10.58 -0.07
C VAL A 178 3.55 11.80 0.87
N ILE A 179 4.63 12.09 1.60
CA ILE A 179 4.66 13.28 2.48
C ILE A 179 4.64 14.55 1.64
N GLY A 180 5.47 14.66 0.60
CA GLY A 180 5.51 15.80 -0.30
C GLY A 180 4.15 16.11 -0.93
N MET A 181 3.44 15.09 -1.41
CA MET A 181 2.10 15.22 -1.99
C MET A 181 1.13 15.93 -1.05
N HIS A 182 1.10 15.54 0.23
CA HIS A 182 0.19 16.15 1.20
C HIS A 182 0.68 17.51 1.71
N VAL A 183 2.00 17.75 1.73
CA VAL A 183 2.58 19.08 2.03
C VAL A 183 2.21 20.11 0.95
N LEU A 184 2.16 19.69 -0.31
CA LEU A 184 1.75 20.56 -1.42
C LEU A 184 0.24 20.76 -1.50
N ALA A 185 -0.55 19.70 -1.35
CA ALA A 185 -2.02 19.79 -1.44
C ALA A 185 -2.69 20.39 -0.18
N LEU A 186 -1.94 20.55 0.92
CA LEU A 186 -2.36 21.26 2.13
C LEU A 186 -1.49 22.50 2.38
N ALA A 187 -0.94 23.10 1.32
CA ALA A 187 -0.21 24.35 1.38
C ALA A 187 -1.12 25.51 1.86
N PRO A 188 -0.63 26.45 2.68
CA PRO A 188 -1.42 27.56 3.23
C PRO A 188 -1.71 28.72 2.24
N VAL A 189 -1.58 28.46 0.93
CA VAL A 189 -1.67 29.44 -0.16
C VAL A 189 -2.57 28.91 -1.28
N ALA A 190 -3.05 29.81 -2.15
CA ALA A 190 -3.86 29.41 -3.30
C ALA A 190 -3.13 28.40 -4.22
N PRO A 191 -3.80 27.39 -4.79
CA PRO A 191 -3.19 26.45 -5.72
C PRO A 191 -2.57 27.17 -6.92
N THR A 192 -1.26 27.10 -7.07
CA THR A 192 -0.52 27.68 -8.21
C THR A 192 -0.14 26.63 -9.23
N ALA A 193 0.18 27.08 -10.45
CA ALA A 193 0.71 26.22 -11.50
C ALA A 193 1.94 25.40 -11.05
N GLY A 194 2.83 25.99 -10.23
CA GLY A 194 3.99 25.29 -9.68
C GLY A 194 3.65 24.24 -8.62
N ILE A 195 2.62 24.50 -7.79
CA ILE A 195 2.13 23.53 -6.80
C ILE A 195 1.50 22.33 -7.52
N GLY A 196 0.60 22.56 -8.48
CA GLY A 196 -0.04 21.48 -9.24
C GLY A 196 0.94 20.66 -10.09
N ALA A 197 1.96 21.30 -10.67
CA ALA A 197 3.02 20.62 -11.42
C ALA A 197 3.86 19.66 -10.56
N LEU A 198 4.05 19.93 -9.26
CA LEU A 198 4.70 18.99 -8.34
C LEU A 198 3.71 17.97 -7.75
N ILE A 199 2.44 18.34 -7.57
CA ILE A 199 1.37 17.42 -7.13
C ILE A 199 1.19 16.27 -8.13
N ILE A 200 1.10 16.56 -9.43
CA ILE A 200 0.90 15.50 -10.44
C ILE A 200 2.08 14.51 -10.45
N VAL A 201 3.31 15.00 -10.26
CA VAL A 201 4.53 14.17 -10.16
C VAL A 201 4.60 13.39 -8.84
N PHE A 202 4.09 13.92 -7.73
CA PHE A 202 4.10 13.22 -6.45
C PHE A 202 2.91 12.25 -6.28
N HIS A 203 1.86 12.36 -7.11
CA HIS A 203 0.71 11.45 -7.11
C HIS A 203 1.08 9.99 -7.43
N VAL A 204 2.13 9.75 -8.23
CA VAL A 204 2.66 8.40 -8.54
C VAL A 204 3.02 7.57 -7.31
N SER A 205 3.25 8.23 -6.16
CA SER A 205 3.57 7.60 -4.87
C SER A 205 2.56 6.52 -4.44
N ARG A 206 1.28 6.74 -4.73
CA ARG A 206 0.18 5.80 -4.50
C ARG A 206 0.41 4.50 -5.28
N GLU A 207 0.78 4.64 -6.54
CA GLU A 207 0.84 3.54 -7.50
C GLU A 207 2.15 2.75 -7.42
N VAL A 208 3.27 3.44 -7.16
CA VAL A 208 4.55 2.81 -6.81
C VAL A 208 4.37 1.86 -5.62
N PHE A 209 3.59 2.25 -4.60
CA PHE A 209 3.29 1.36 -3.47
C PHE A 209 2.44 0.15 -3.85
N PHE A 210 1.44 0.28 -4.73
CA PHE A 210 0.60 -0.86 -5.13
C PHE A 210 1.39 -1.87 -5.98
N VAL A 211 2.22 -1.39 -6.93
CA VAL A 211 3.20 -2.22 -7.63
C VAL A 211 4.11 -2.93 -6.61
N LEU A 212 4.71 -2.18 -5.67
CA LEU A 212 5.66 -2.72 -4.71
C LEU A 212 5.01 -3.73 -3.75
N THR A 213 3.76 -3.52 -3.37
CA THR A 213 2.99 -4.42 -2.49
C THR A 213 2.70 -5.73 -3.19
N ALA A 214 2.19 -5.69 -4.43
CA ALA A 214 1.96 -6.89 -5.23
C ALA A 214 3.27 -7.64 -5.55
N PHE A 215 4.36 -6.90 -5.81
CA PHE A 215 5.70 -7.44 -6.01
C PHE A 215 6.22 -8.17 -4.77
N VAL A 216 6.24 -7.50 -3.61
CA VAL A 216 6.76 -8.07 -2.35
C VAL A 216 5.92 -9.26 -1.89
N LEU A 217 4.60 -9.22 -2.06
CA LEU A 217 3.73 -10.37 -1.79
C LEU A 217 4.10 -11.56 -2.69
N THR A 218 4.21 -11.35 -4.00
CA THR A 218 4.50 -12.39 -5.00
C THR A 218 5.90 -12.99 -4.84
N TYR A 219 6.93 -12.17 -4.67
CA TYR A 219 8.27 -12.64 -4.31
C TYR A 219 8.25 -13.43 -2.98
N SER A 220 7.54 -12.94 -1.95
CA SER A 220 7.50 -13.60 -0.64
C SER A 220 6.82 -14.98 -0.64
N THR A 221 5.97 -15.30 -1.62
CA THR A 221 5.29 -16.61 -1.75
C THR A 221 5.72 -17.47 -2.95
N LYS A 222 6.63 -16.99 -3.82
CA LYS A 222 7.28 -17.76 -4.89
C LYS A 222 7.79 -19.10 -4.32
N GLY A 223 7.48 -20.22 -4.98
CA GLY A 223 7.87 -21.58 -4.59
C GLY A 223 7.21 -22.21 -3.35
N LYS A 224 6.37 -21.51 -2.57
CA LYS A 224 5.90 -22.00 -1.26
C LYS A 224 4.50 -22.65 -1.29
N LYS A 225 4.33 -23.73 -0.51
CA LYS A 225 3.00 -24.23 -0.08
C LYS A 225 2.47 -23.32 1.01
N MET A 226 1.35 -22.63 0.78
CA MET A 226 0.88 -21.54 1.66
C MET A 226 -0.35 -21.96 2.46
N ARG A 227 -0.36 -21.71 3.78
CA ARG A 227 -1.54 -21.89 4.65
C ARG A 227 -2.29 -20.56 4.78
N TRP A 228 -3.30 -20.35 3.94
CA TRP A 228 -3.98 -19.05 3.79
C TRP A 228 -4.53 -18.46 5.10
N PRO A 229 -5.18 -19.21 6.02
CA PRO A 229 -5.58 -18.66 7.32
C PRO A 229 -4.43 -18.12 8.17
N LYS A 230 -3.23 -18.74 8.12
CA LYS A 230 -2.03 -18.26 8.82
C LYS A 230 -1.41 -17.03 8.13
N PHE A 231 -1.56 -16.91 6.82
CA PHE A 231 -1.18 -15.72 6.05
C PHE A 231 -2.08 -14.53 6.41
N TRP A 232 -3.41 -14.68 6.28
CA TRP A 232 -4.38 -13.64 6.60
C TRP A 232 -4.29 -13.20 8.06
N ARG A 233 -4.35 -14.13 9.03
CA ARG A 233 -4.27 -13.78 10.47
C ARG A 233 -3.02 -12.97 10.80
N ARG A 234 -1.87 -13.26 10.17
CA ARG A 234 -0.64 -12.47 10.36
C ARG A 234 -0.73 -11.12 9.67
N ARG A 235 -1.17 -11.08 8.40
CA ARG A 235 -1.22 -9.85 7.59
C ARG A 235 -2.23 -8.83 8.12
N TYR A 236 -3.44 -9.27 8.44
CA TYR A 236 -4.48 -8.41 9.00
C TYR A 236 -4.11 -7.86 10.38
N LEU A 237 -3.47 -8.64 11.26
CA LEU A 237 -3.02 -8.14 12.57
C LEU A 237 -2.11 -6.90 12.45
N PHE A 238 -1.21 -6.88 11.45
CA PHE A 238 -0.27 -5.76 11.23
C PHE A 238 -0.86 -4.58 10.44
N VAL A 239 -2.15 -4.62 10.04
CA VAL A 239 -2.80 -3.53 9.30
C VAL A 239 -4.11 -3.09 9.94
N VAL A 240 -4.97 -4.01 10.39
CA VAL A 240 -6.22 -3.70 11.11
C VAL A 240 -5.93 -3.01 12.45
N VAL A 241 -4.97 -3.50 13.25
CA VAL A 241 -4.69 -2.88 14.57
C VAL A 241 -4.21 -1.43 14.38
N PRO A 242 -3.23 -1.12 13.52
CA PRO A 242 -2.92 0.26 13.14
C PRO A 242 -4.11 1.04 12.58
N TYR A 243 -4.88 0.47 11.65
CA TYR A 243 -6.03 1.15 11.04
C TYR A 243 -7.07 1.59 12.07
N VAL A 244 -7.46 0.71 12.99
CA VAL A 244 -8.41 1.03 14.06
C VAL A 244 -7.81 2.07 15.01
N THR A 245 -6.56 1.89 15.46
CA THR A 245 -5.91 2.85 16.38
C THR A 245 -5.78 4.23 15.77
N TRP A 246 -5.31 4.34 14.53
CA TRP A 246 -5.16 5.65 13.87
C TRP A 246 -6.51 6.26 13.50
N THR A 247 -7.53 5.47 13.13
CA THR A 247 -8.92 5.97 13.00
C THR A 247 -9.39 6.61 14.31
N VAL A 248 -9.16 5.98 15.46
CA VAL A 248 -9.49 6.55 16.79
C VAL A 248 -8.69 7.83 17.08
N LEU A 249 -7.38 7.84 16.81
CA LEU A 249 -6.52 9.02 17.02
C LEU A 249 -6.97 10.21 16.15
N TYR A 250 -7.29 9.98 14.86
CA TYR A 250 -7.77 11.04 13.97
C TYR A 250 -9.20 11.48 14.30
N PHE A 251 -10.08 10.59 14.74
CA PHE A 251 -11.43 10.95 15.18
C PHE A 251 -11.39 11.99 16.32
N PHE A 252 -10.49 11.83 17.30
CA PHE A 252 -10.27 12.84 18.33
C PHE A 252 -9.48 14.07 17.84
N ALA A 253 -8.42 13.88 17.04
CA ALA A 253 -7.58 14.98 16.56
C ALA A 253 -8.24 15.90 15.52
N ASN A 254 -9.32 15.48 14.87
CA ASN A 254 -10.12 16.31 13.97
C ASN A 254 -11.10 17.24 14.74
N GLY A 255 -11.42 16.93 16.01
CA GLY A 255 -12.42 17.65 16.80
C GLY A 255 -13.87 17.47 16.33
N GLY A 256 -14.77 18.27 16.91
CA GLY A 256 -16.22 18.20 16.63
C GLY A 256 -16.98 17.21 17.52
N PRO A 257 -18.30 17.06 17.32
CA PRO A 257 -19.14 16.22 18.18
C PRO A 257 -18.83 14.73 18.02
N TYR A 258 -18.45 14.08 19.11
CA TYR A 258 -18.01 12.68 19.18
C TYR A 258 -19.17 11.66 19.04
N LEU A 259 -19.91 11.74 17.93
CA LEU A 259 -21.03 10.84 17.62
C LEU A 259 -20.53 9.46 17.18
N GLY A 260 -21.08 8.40 17.78
CA GLY A 260 -20.71 7.02 17.46
C GLY A 260 -20.97 6.63 15.99
N GLU A 261 -22.02 7.20 15.38
CA GLU A 261 -22.34 6.98 13.96
C GLU A 261 -21.25 7.53 13.03
N ASN A 262 -20.75 8.75 13.31
CA ASN A 262 -19.63 9.36 12.58
C ASN A 262 -18.36 8.50 12.72
N PHE A 263 -18.07 7.99 13.92
CA PHE A 263 -16.94 7.08 14.15
C PHE A 263 -17.08 5.78 13.35
N VAL A 264 -18.26 5.13 13.40
CA VAL A 264 -18.53 3.89 12.65
C VAL A 264 -18.44 4.12 11.14
N GLN A 265 -18.99 5.24 10.62
CA GLN A 265 -18.85 5.59 9.21
C GLN A 265 -17.37 5.74 8.82
N GLN A 266 -16.61 6.57 9.55
CA GLN A 266 -15.18 6.79 9.29
C GLN A 266 -14.36 5.49 9.40
N LEU A 267 -14.71 4.59 10.32
CA LEU A 267 -14.08 3.28 10.51
C LEU A 267 -14.40 2.28 9.39
N LEU A 268 -15.58 2.38 8.76
CA LEU A 268 -15.95 1.52 7.62
C LEU A 268 -15.43 2.04 6.27
N THR A 269 -15.36 3.36 6.08
CA THR A 269 -14.96 4.00 4.82
C THR A 269 -13.47 4.40 4.77
N GLY A 270 -12.78 4.46 5.91
CA GLY A 270 -11.41 4.95 6.00
C GLY A 270 -11.29 6.47 5.90
N THR A 271 -12.38 7.22 6.11
CA THR A 271 -12.41 8.68 5.93
C THR A 271 -12.00 9.49 7.16
N ALA A 272 -11.64 8.87 8.28
CA ALA A 272 -11.12 9.58 9.46
C ALA A 272 -9.90 10.46 9.14
N ARG A 273 -9.10 10.07 8.13
CA ARG A 273 -8.09 10.94 7.54
C ARG A 273 -7.81 10.54 6.10
N TYR A 274 -7.58 11.53 5.23
CA TYR A 274 -7.42 11.40 3.78
C TYR A 274 -6.62 10.19 3.29
N HIS A 275 -5.57 9.75 4.01
CA HIS A 275 -4.74 8.60 3.64
C HIS A 275 -5.32 7.21 4.01
N LEU A 276 -6.19 7.07 5.03
CA LEU A 276 -6.44 5.79 5.70
C LEU A 276 -7.18 4.74 4.85
N TYR A 277 -7.93 5.15 3.81
CA TYR A 277 -8.55 4.22 2.85
C TYR A 277 -7.53 3.23 2.26
N PHE A 278 -6.26 3.63 2.16
CA PHE A 278 -5.16 2.84 1.61
C PHE A 278 -4.88 1.56 2.42
N LEU A 279 -5.19 1.57 3.73
CA LEU A 279 -5.14 0.38 4.57
C LEU A 279 -6.32 -0.56 4.26
N LEU A 280 -7.51 -0.04 3.93
CA LEU A 280 -8.63 -0.85 3.43
C LEU A 280 -8.30 -1.49 2.08
N VAL A 281 -7.69 -0.74 1.15
CA VAL A 281 -7.21 -1.31 -0.13
C VAL A 281 -6.12 -2.36 0.13
N SER A 282 -5.20 -2.11 1.06
CA SER A 282 -4.18 -3.10 1.46
C SER A 282 -4.80 -4.38 2.05
N MET A 283 -5.88 -4.28 2.82
CA MET A 283 -6.65 -5.44 3.29
C MET A 283 -7.33 -6.17 2.13
N GLN A 284 -7.97 -5.46 1.19
CA GLN A 284 -8.55 -6.06 -0.02
C GLN A 284 -7.48 -6.81 -0.84
N ILE A 285 -6.28 -6.23 -0.99
CA ILE A 285 -5.15 -6.90 -1.67
C ILE A 285 -4.81 -8.20 -0.94
N TYR A 286 -4.74 -8.20 0.40
CA TYR A 286 -4.45 -9.41 1.17
C TYR A 286 -5.58 -10.47 1.10
N LEU A 287 -6.84 -10.04 0.97
CA LEU A 287 -7.98 -10.94 0.78
C LEU A 287 -7.90 -11.65 -0.57
N ILE A 288 -7.75 -10.89 -1.67
CA ILE A 288 -7.75 -11.41 -3.04
C ILE A 288 -6.42 -12.07 -3.42
N TYR A 289 -5.33 -11.83 -2.67
CA TYR A 289 -3.99 -12.31 -2.99
C TYR A 289 -3.88 -13.81 -3.35
N PRO A 290 -4.59 -14.75 -2.71
CA PRO A 290 -4.56 -16.17 -3.10
C PRO A 290 -5.10 -16.40 -4.51
N LEU A 291 -6.16 -15.67 -4.90
CA LEU A 291 -6.76 -15.72 -6.22
C LEU A 291 -5.84 -15.06 -7.25
N LEU A 292 -5.30 -13.87 -6.95
CA LEU A 292 -4.30 -13.18 -7.79
C LEU A 292 -3.08 -14.09 -8.07
N ARG A 293 -2.57 -14.79 -7.05
CA ARG A 293 -1.45 -15.73 -7.20
C ARG A 293 -1.81 -16.96 -8.02
N ALA A 294 -3.04 -17.47 -7.89
CA ALA A 294 -3.53 -18.59 -8.70
C ALA A 294 -3.70 -18.16 -10.18
N PHE A 295 -4.26 -16.97 -10.40
CA PHE A 295 -4.44 -16.35 -11.70
C PHE A 295 -3.10 -16.12 -12.41
N LEU A 296 -2.12 -15.45 -11.77
CA LEU A 296 -0.76 -15.29 -12.31
C LEU A 296 -0.08 -16.65 -12.64
N LYS A 297 -0.32 -17.69 -11.84
CA LYS A 297 0.19 -19.03 -12.18
C LYS A 297 -0.49 -19.62 -13.42
N ALA A 298 -1.80 -19.39 -13.60
CA ALA A 298 -2.53 -19.85 -14.78
C ALA A 298 -2.12 -19.07 -16.04
N THR A 299 -1.96 -17.74 -15.93
CA THR A 299 -1.60 -16.83 -17.03
C THR A 299 -0.10 -16.75 -17.29
N GLN A 300 0.73 -17.62 -16.70
CA GLN A 300 2.20 -17.56 -16.76
C GLN A 300 2.81 -17.53 -18.19
N LYS A 301 2.10 -18.03 -19.20
CA LYS A 301 2.50 -17.95 -20.63
C LYS A 301 2.14 -16.62 -21.30
N HIS A 302 1.20 -15.87 -20.73
CA HIS A 302 0.56 -14.69 -21.32
C HIS A 302 0.80 -13.40 -20.52
N HIS A 303 1.82 -13.37 -19.65
CA HIS A 303 2.13 -12.20 -18.81
C HIS A 303 2.40 -10.90 -19.60
N GLY A 304 2.86 -10.97 -20.86
CA GLY A 304 2.95 -9.79 -21.73
C GLY A 304 1.58 -9.19 -22.07
N LEU A 305 0.64 -10.03 -22.49
CA LEU A 305 -0.76 -9.64 -22.75
C LEU A 305 -1.45 -9.15 -21.49
N LEU A 306 -1.18 -9.78 -20.34
CA LEU A 306 -1.77 -9.38 -19.05
C LEU A 306 -1.21 -8.05 -18.54
N LEU A 307 0.06 -7.74 -18.81
CA LEU A 307 0.64 -6.42 -18.54
C LEU A 307 0.02 -5.36 -19.46
N GLY A 308 -0.09 -5.64 -20.76
CA GLY A 308 -0.76 -4.75 -21.73
C GLY A 308 -2.21 -4.47 -21.36
N PHE A 309 -2.99 -5.51 -21.01
CA PHE A 309 -4.33 -5.37 -20.46
C PHE A 309 -4.34 -4.49 -19.20
N GLY A 310 -3.42 -4.72 -18.25
CA GLY A 310 -3.32 -3.92 -17.03
C GLY A 310 -3.05 -2.44 -17.30
N VAL A 311 -2.17 -2.11 -18.24
CA VAL A 311 -1.88 -0.73 -18.66
C VAL A 311 -3.10 -0.10 -19.36
N CYS A 312 -3.69 -0.78 -20.34
CA CYS A 312 -4.86 -0.27 -21.07
C CYS A 312 -6.09 -0.11 -20.17
N PHE A 313 -6.34 -1.06 -19.27
CA PHE A 313 -7.37 -0.93 -18.24
C PHE A 313 -7.14 0.31 -17.38
N GLN A 314 -5.91 0.53 -16.91
CA GLN A 314 -5.61 1.63 -16.01
C GLN A 314 -5.74 3.00 -16.71
N LEU A 315 -5.30 3.10 -17.97
CA LEU A 315 -5.50 4.30 -18.81
C LEU A 315 -6.99 4.60 -19.04
N LEU A 316 -7.77 3.60 -19.42
CA LEU A 316 -9.21 3.74 -19.64
C LEU A 316 -9.98 4.03 -18.35
N PHE A 317 -9.55 3.47 -17.22
CA PHE A 317 -10.16 3.72 -15.92
C PHE A 317 -9.87 5.14 -15.42
N SER A 318 -8.61 5.59 -15.50
CA SER A 318 -8.25 7.00 -15.23
C SER A 318 -9.05 7.96 -16.10
N LEU A 319 -9.16 7.70 -17.41
CA LEU A 319 -9.98 8.50 -18.31
C LEU A 319 -11.47 8.48 -17.92
N ALA A 320 -12.01 7.34 -17.50
CA ALA A 320 -13.40 7.22 -17.04
C ALA A 320 -13.68 8.05 -15.77
N VAL A 321 -12.74 8.07 -14.82
CA VAL A 321 -12.81 8.90 -13.61
C VAL A 321 -12.71 10.38 -13.97
N GLN A 322 -11.68 10.79 -14.74
CA GLN A 322 -11.48 12.17 -15.19
C GLN A 322 -12.71 12.71 -15.95
N ARG A 323 -13.29 11.90 -16.83
CA ARG A 323 -14.47 12.26 -17.63
C ARG A 323 -15.80 11.93 -16.96
N ASN A 324 -15.75 11.53 -15.67
CA ASN A 324 -16.90 11.31 -14.80
C ASN A 324 -17.96 10.38 -15.41
N TRP A 325 -17.53 9.30 -16.06
CA TRP A 325 -18.40 8.41 -16.86
C TRP A 325 -19.42 7.63 -16.01
N ALA A 326 -20.70 7.79 -16.36
CA ALA A 326 -21.82 7.17 -15.64
C ALA A 326 -22.08 5.72 -16.09
N PHE A 327 -21.25 4.77 -15.67
CA PHE A 327 -21.42 3.32 -15.95
C PHE A 327 -22.57 2.65 -15.16
N GLY A 328 -23.76 3.27 -15.12
CA GLY A 328 -24.95 2.73 -14.47
C GLY A 328 -24.67 2.32 -13.01
N PRO A 329 -24.89 1.04 -12.62
CA PRO A 329 -24.56 0.55 -11.27
C PRO A 329 -23.11 0.76 -10.83
N LEU A 330 -22.15 0.87 -11.76
CA LEU A 330 -20.73 1.09 -11.47
C LEU A 330 -20.35 2.57 -11.36
N ALA A 331 -21.27 3.50 -11.63
CA ALA A 331 -20.99 4.94 -11.53
C ALA A 331 -20.47 5.34 -10.13
N GLY A 332 -21.01 4.72 -9.06
CA GLY A 332 -20.53 4.96 -7.69
C GLY A 332 -19.06 4.57 -7.46
N TRP A 333 -18.50 3.61 -8.21
CA TRP A 333 -17.07 3.29 -8.16
C TRP A 333 -16.24 4.32 -8.96
N VAL A 334 -16.71 4.75 -10.13
CA VAL A 334 -16.03 5.79 -10.93
C VAL A 334 -16.01 7.15 -10.21
N HIS A 335 -17.08 7.51 -9.50
CA HIS A 335 -17.17 8.77 -8.74
C HIS A 335 -16.49 8.71 -7.35
N ALA A 336 -16.19 7.52 -6.81
CA ALA A 336 -15.50 7.34 -5.53
C ALA A 336 -14.47 6.17 -5.58
N PRO A 337 -13.42 6.30 -6.41
CA PRO A 337 -12.51 5.18 -6.73
C PRO A 337 -11.50 4.85 -5.63
N ASP A 338 -11.15 5.81 -4.75
CA ASP A 338 -9.93 5.72 -3.92
C ASP A 338 -9.86 4.47 -3.03
N ALA A 339 -10.98 4.13 -2.38
CA ALA A 339 -11.05 3.05 -1.38
C ALA A 339 -11.19 1.64 -1.98
N LEU A 340 -11.21 1.49 -3.32
CA LEU A 340 -11.57 0.25 -4.00
C LEU A 340 -10.40 -0.34 -4.78
N LEU A 341 -10.06 -1.61 -4.50
CA LEU A 341 -8.95 -2.33 -5.15
C LEU A 341 -8.99 -2.35 -6.68
N PRO A 342 -10.16 -2.52 -7.35
CA PRO A 342 -10.22 -2.52 -8.82
C PRO A 342 -9.66 -1.26 -9.48
N SER A 343 -9.68 -0.11 -8.79
CA SER A 343 -9.12 1.16 -9.26
C SER A 343 -7.60 1.12 -9.52
N TYR A 344 -6.91 0.11 -9.01
CA TYR A 344 -5.44 -0.04 -9.07
C TYR A 344 -5.01 -1.37 -9.71
N LEU A 345 -5.92 -2.02 -10.43
CA LEU A 345 -5.70 -3.36 -10.98
C LEU A 345 -4.46 -3.43 -11.89
N GLY A 346 -4.20 -2.41 -12.71
CA GLY A 346 -3.04 -2.38 -13.60
C GLY A 346 -1.71 -2.44 -12.84
N TYR A 347 -1.59 -1.65 -11.78
CA TYR A 347 -0.41 -1.59 -10.91
C TYR A 347 -0.21 -2.89 -10.11
N ILE A 348 -1.31 -3.46 -9.59
CA ILE A 348 -1.29 -4.74 -8.86
C ILE A 348 -0.85 -5.89 -9.78
N LEU A 349 -1.36 -5.94 -11.02
CA LEU A 349 -0.93 -6.92 -12.02
C LEU A 349 0.55 -6.74 -12.39
N ALA A 350 0.97 -5.51 -12.69
CA ALA A 350 2.35 -5.20 -13.05
C ALA A 350 3.34 -5.59 -11.95
N GLY A 351 3.04 -5.28 -10.68
CA GLY A 351 3.87 -5.70 -9.54
C GLY A 351 3.97 -7.21 -9.38
N GLY A 352 2.85 -7.93 -9.56
CA GLY A 352 2.82 -9.39 -9.56
C GLY A 352 3.68 -10.00 -10.67
N ILE A 353 3.55 -9.49 -11.90
CA ILE A 353 4.30 -9.92 -13.09
C ILE A 353 5.80 -9.61 -12.93
N ALA A 354 6.14 -8.42 -12.44
CA ALA A 354 7.51 -7.99 -12.15
C ALA A 354 8.20 -8.90 -11.12
N ALA A 355 7.49 -9.37 -10.09
CA ALA A 355 8.04 -10.33 -9.12
C ALA A 355 8.12 -11.76 -9.67
N TRP A 356 7.24 -12.13 -10.60
CA TRP A 356 7.30 -13.42 -11.29
C TRP A 356 8.56 -13.52 -12.13
N HIS A 357 8.80 -12.50 -12.97
CA HIS A 357 9.94 -12.38 -13.88
C HIS A 357 11.13 -11.60 -13.30
N ARG A 358 11.18 -11.41 -11.98
CA ARG A 358 12.34 -11.20 -11.10
C ARG A 358 13.65 -10.94 -11.84
N GLU A 359 14.19 -12.09 -12.18
CA GLU A 359 15.56 -12.33 -12.56
C GLU A 359 15.84 -11.72 -13.95
N ARG A 360 14.88 -11.79 -14.88
CA ARG A 360 14.95 -11.13 -16.20
C ARG A 360 14.79 -9.61 -16.09
N LEU A 361 13.87 -9.12 -15.26
CA LEU A 361 13.61 -7.68 -15.09
C LEU A 361 14.83 -6.95 -14.50
N VAL A 362 15.49 -7.54 -13.49
CA VAL A 362 16.71 -6.97 -12.89
C VAL A 362 17.88 -6.98 -13.88
N ALA A 363 18.09 -8.08 -14.61
CA ALA A 363 19.15 -8.16 -15.63
C ALA A 363 18.92 -7.14 -16.76
N TRP A 364 17.70 -7.01 -17.26
CA TRP A 364 17.36 -6.03 -18.29
C TRP A 364 17.50 -4.60 -17.79
N THR A 365 17.04 -4.28 -16.58
CA THR A 365 17.16 -2.94 -16.00
C THR A 365 18.62 -2.52 -15.82
N ARG A 366 19.51 -3.44 -15.41
CA ARG A 366 20.97 -3.19 -15.31
C ARG A 366 21.59 -2.81 -16.66
N ALA A 367 21.22 -3.48 -17.74
CA ALA A 367 21.70 -3.16 -19.08
C ALA A 367 21.11 -1.84 -19.64
N HIS A 368 20.02 -1.32 -19.07
CA HIS A 368 19.25 -0.19 -19.62
C HIS A 368 19.01 0.93 -18.59
N VAL A 369 19.91 1.10 -17.61
CA VAL A 369 19.76 2.10 -16.52
C VAL A 369 19.55 3.52 -17.06
N GLY A 370 20.30 3.92 -18.09
CA GLY A 370 20.10 5.23 -18.73
C GLY A 370 18.73 5.39 -19.39
N VAL A 371 18.20 4.31 -19.99
CA VAL A 371 16.86 4.28 -20.58
C VAL A 371 15.78 4.35 -19.50
N ALA A 372 15.99 3.71 -18.33
CA ALA A 372 15.06 3.79 -17.21
C ALA A 372 14.90 5.23 -16.68
N PHE A 373 16.01 5.97 -16.54
CA PHE A 373 15.97 7.38 -16.15
C PHE A 373 15.44 8.28 -17.28
N GLY A 374 15.83 8.04 -18.54
CA GLY A 374 15.33 8.78 -19.70
C GLY A 374 13.82 8.63 -19.90
N ALA A 375 13.29 7.40 -19.77
CA ALA A 375 11.86 7.12 -19.84
C ALA A 375 11.09 7.76 -18.66
N CYS A 376 11.67 7.77 -17.46
CA CYS A 376 11.09 8.49 -16.32
C CYS A 376 11.06 10.00 -16.54
N ALA A 377 12.15 10.61 -17.01
CA ALA A 377 12.22 12.03 -17.33
C ALA A 377 11.23 12.42 -18.46
N ALA A 378 11.12 11.60 -19.50
CA ALA A 378 10.15 11.80 -20.58
C ALA A 378 8.70 11.65 -20.09
N ALA A 379 8.41 10.70 -19.20
CA ALA A 379 7.06 10.52 -18.65
C ALA A 379 6.66 11.65 -17.68
N ILE A 380 7.59 12.14 -16.85
CA ILE A 380 7.40 13.34 -16.01
C ILE A 380 7.21 14.58 -16.88
N GLY A 381 8.02 14.74 -17.93
CA GLY A 381 7.87 15.83 -18.90
C GLY A 381 6.53 15.80 -19.63
N LEU A 382 6.02 14.61 -19.97
CA LEU A 382 4.68 14.42 -20.51
C LEU A 382 3.59 14.74 -19.47
N GLY A 383 3.76 14.31 -18.22
CA GLY A 383 2.86 14.61 -17.10
C GLY A 383 2.69 16.12 -16.89
N ILE A 384 3.80 16.82 -16.72
CA ILE A 384 3.84 18.27 -16.60
C ILE A 384 3.32 18.95 -17.89
N GLY A 385 3.64 18.45 -19.08
CA GLY A 385 3.17 19.00 -20.35
C GLY A 385 1.64 18.93 -20.53
N VAL A 386 1.03 17.79 -20.20
CA VAL A 386 -0.43 17.60 -20.21
C VAL A 386 -1.10 18.49 -19.16
N TYR A 387 -0.52 18.57 -17.96
CA TYR A 387 -0.97 19.45 -16.89
C TYR A 387 -0.93 20.93 -17.28
N LEU A 388 0.17 21.41 -17.87
CA LEU A 388 0.31 22.80 -18.33
C LEU A 388 -0.69 23.11 -19.46
N LEU A 389 -0.94 22.17 -20.38
CA LEU A 389 -1.98 22.30 -21.39
C LEU A 389 -3.38 22.43 -20.77
N GLN A 390 -3.69 21.62 -19.76
CA GLN A 390 -4.96 21.67 -19.02
C GLN A 390 -5.16 23.01 -18.30
N VAL A 391 -4.15 23.53 -17.61
CA VAL A 391 -4.23 24.81 -16.90
C VAL A 391 -4.28 25.99 -17.87
N TYR A 392 -3.28 26.13 -18.76
CA TYR A 392 -3.08 27.35 -19.55
C TYR A 392 -3.87 27.40 -20.87
N VAL A 393 -4.31 26.27 -21.42
CA VAL A 393 -5.06 26.22 -22.69
C VAL A 393 -6.50 25.74 -22.51
N GLN A 394 -6.78 24.86 -21.54
CA GLN A 394 -8.14 24.40 -21.23
C GLN A 394 -8.78 25.17 -20.06
N GLY A 395 -8.04 26.06 -19.39
CA GLY A 395 -8.56 26.92 -18.31
C GLY A 395 -8.93 26.17 -17.03
N LEU A 396 -8.38 24.97 -16.81
CA LEU A 396 -8.66 24.16 -15.62
C LEU A 396 -7.90 24.67 -14.41
N ASP A 397 -8.54 24.58 -13.24
CA ASP A 397 -7.92 24.91 -11.95
C ASP A 397 -6.66 24.05 -11.69
N PRO A 398 -5.56 24.60 -11.14
CA PRO A 398 -4.32 23.87 -10.88
C PRO A 398 -4.44 22.60 -10.02
N LEU A 399 -5.41 22.52 -9.11
CA LEU A 399 -5.67 21.31 -8.32
C LEU A 399 -6.57 20.32 -9.07
N ALA A 400 -7.53 20.82 -9.86
CA ALA A 400 -8.37 20.01 -10.74
C ALA A 400 -7.60 19.34 -11.89
N ALA A 401 -6.60 20.04 -12.46
CA ALA A 401 -5.72 19.52 -13.51
C ALA A 401 -4.62 18.57 -12.99
N SER A 402 -4.37 18.53 -11.68
CA SER A 402 -3.32 17.69 -11.07
C SER A 402 -3.85 16.49 -10.28
N ILE A 403 -5.11 16.08 -10.52
CA ILE A 403 -5.75 14.94 -9.86
C ILE A 403 -5.05 13.59 -10.13
N VAL A 404 -5.11 12.67 -9.16
CA VAL A 404 -4.42 11.38 -9.22
C VAL A 404 -4.85 10.46 -10.37
N PHE A 405 -6.10 10.57 -10.82
CA PHE A 405 -6.67 9.73 -11.89
C PHE A 405 -6.54 10.37 -13.28
N GLU A 406 -5.55 11.23 -13.50
CA GLU A 406 -5.14 11.62 -14.85
C GLU A 406 -4.59 10.42 -15.63
N PRO A 407 -4.94 10.21 -16.92
CA PRO A 407 -4.35 9.14 -17.74
C PRO A 407 -2.82 9.23 -17.87
N VAL A 408 -2.25 10.45 -17.81
CA VAL A 408 -0.79 10.64 -17.92
C VAL A 408 -0.03 10.13 -16.68
N VAL A 409 -0.64 10.21 -15.49
CA VAL A 409 -0.08 9.68 -14.23
C VAL A 409 0.11 8.16 -14.29
N VAL A 410 -0.64 7.45 -15.14
CA VAL A 410 -0.43 6.03 -15.41
C VAL A 410 0.91 5.78 -16.11
N VAL A 411 1.23 6.56 -17.15
CA VAL A 411 2.49 6.48 -17.88
C VAL A 411 3.66 6.89 -16.98
N GLU A 412 3.49 7.97 -16.23
CA GLU A 412 4.48 8.46 -15.28
C GLU A 412 4.77 7.44 -14.18
N SER A 413 3.74 6.84 -13.59
CA SER A 413 3.88 5.81 -12.55
C SER A 413 4.74 4.63 -13.02
N PHE A 414 4.59 4.17 -14.27
CA PHE A 414 5.44 3.11 -14.80
C PHE A 414 6.89 3.55 -15.03
N GLY A 415 7.11 4.79 -15.50
CA GLY A 415 8.45 5.39 -15.62
C GLY A 415 9.15 5.51 -14.26
N VAL A 416 8.47 6.10 -13.27
CA VAL A 416 8.99 6.30 -11.91
C VAL A 416 9.25 4.97 -11.20
N VAL A 417 8.35 3.98 -11.32
CA VAL A 417 8.58 2.61 -10.81
C VAL A 417 9.87 2.01 -11.39
N TRP A 418 10.11 2.16 -12.68
CA TRP A 418 11.29 1.58 -13.33
C TRP A 418 12.58 2.32 -12.97
N ALA A 419 12.56 3.65 -12.92
CA ALA A 419 13.68 4.46 -12.42
C ALA A 419 13.98 4.20 -10.94
N PHE A 420 12.97 3.98 -10.09
CA PHE A 420 13.15 3.61 -8.68
C PHE A 420 13.79 2.22 -8.53
N LEU A 421 13.48 1.27 -9.41
CA LEU A 421 14.19 -0.02 -9.49
C LEU A 421 15.64 0.20 -9.94
N ALA A 422 15.89 0.98 -10.98
CA ALA A 422 17.24 1.27 -11.50
C ALA A 422 18.12 1.99 -10.45
N ALA A 423 17.59 3.00 -9.77
CA ALA A 423 18.25 3.69 -8.66
C ALA A 423 18.57 2.73 -7.49
N GLY A 424 17.63 1.85 -7.14
CA GLY A 424 17.84 0.83 -6.10
C GLY A 424 18.91 -0.21 -6.47
N LEU A 425 19.05 -0.55 -7.75
CA LEU A 425 20.11 -1.45 -8.25
C LEU A 425 21.47 -0.76 -8.27
N LEU A 426 21.57 0.47 -8.82
CA LEU A 426 22.78 1.28 -8.76
C LEU A 426 23.27 1.51 -7.32
N TRP A 427 22.34 1.80 -6.39
CA TRP A 427 22.67 1.97 -4.98
C TRP A 427 23.18 0.67 -4.34
N ALA A 428 22.61 -0.48 -4.73
CA ALA A 428 23.09 -1.79 -4.28
C ALA A 428 24.50 -2.12 -4.80
N GLU A 429 24.78 -1.76 -6.06
CA GLU A 429 26.08 -1.98 -6.72
C GLU A 429 27.17 -1.03 -6.23
N ARG A 430 26.84 0.23 -5.91
CA ARG A 430 27.76 1.22 -5.29
C ARG A 430 28.07 0.95 -3.82
N GLY A 431 27.94 -0.30 -3.35
CA GLY A 431 28.28 -0.70 -1.98
C GLY A 431 27.23 -0.37 -0.90
N ARG A 432 26.05 0.13 -1.27
CA ARG A 432 24.94 0.53 -0.35
C ARG A 432 25.32 1.63 0.66
N PRO A 433 25.82 2.81 0.21
CA PRO A 433 26.10 3.93 1.10
C PRO A 433 24.86 4.29 1.92
N GLY A 434 25.02 4.45 3.23
CA GLY A 434 23.90 4.74 4.14
C GLY A 434 22.94 3.58 4.41
N GLU A 435 23.30 2.30 4.18
CA GLU A 435 22.40 1.14 4.41
C GLU A 435 21.68 1.18 5.76
N LYS A 436 22.37 1.54 6.85
CA LYS A 436 21.76 1.65 8.19
C LYS A 436 20.59 2.64 8.22
N LEU A 437 20.72 3.79 7.56
CA LEU A 437 19.69 4.82 7.47
C LEU A 437 18.56 4.39 6.53
N ILE A 438 18.87 3.89 5.34
CA ILE A 438 17.86 3.46 4.35
C ILE A 438 17.06 2.25 4.87
N ARG A 439 17.71 1.30 5.55
CA ARG A 439 17.03 0.15 6.16
C ARG A 439 16.22 0.54 7.38
N GLY A 440 16.71 1.46 8.22
CA GLY A 440 15.94 2.07 9.30
C GLY A 440 14.69 2.81 8.78
N GLY A 441 14.86 3.59 7.71
CA GLY A 441 13.80 4.29 7.00
C GLY A 441 12.76 3.34 6.40
N SER A 442 13.17 2.34 5.62
CA SER A 442 12.29 1.28 5.09
C SER A 442 11.56 0.51 6.19
N ASP A 443 12.25 0.22 7.29
CA ASP A 443 11.61 -0.41 8.43
C ASP A 443 10.56 0.51 9.06
N ALA A 444 10.83 1.82 9.14
CA ALA A 444 9.96 2.88 9.67
C ALA A 444 8.83 3.32 8.74
N SER A 445 8.95 3.16 7.42
CA SER A 445 8.08 3.71 6.37
C SER A 445 6.58 3.64 6.68
N PHE A 446 6.09 2.52 7.22
CA PHE A 446 4.67 2.35 7.52
C PHE A 446 4.19 3.15 8.74
N GLY A 447 5.04 3.37 9.76
CA GLY A 447 4.73 4.27 10.87
C GLY A 447 4.83 5.73 10.45
N ILE A 448 5.84 6.07 9.66
CA ILE A 448 6.03 7.41 9.06
C ILE A 448 4.77 7.82 8.28
N TYR A 449 4.31 6.92 7.41
CA TYR A 449 3.09 7.07 6.63
C TYR A 449 1.81 7.24 7.49
N LEU A 450 1.73 6.68 8.70
CA LEU A 450 0.55 6.80 9.57
C LEU A 450 0.55 8.09 10.40
N VAL A 451 1.72 8.62 10.76
CA VAL A 451 1.87 9.78 11.65
C VAL A 451 2.01 11.11 10.91
N HIS A 452 2.47 11.13 9.66
CA HIS A 452 2.70 12.38 8.92
C HIS A 452 1.47 13.30 8.82
N PRO A 453 0.20 12.83 8.71
CA PRO A 453 -0.97 13.72 8.67
C PRO A 453 -1.25 14.44 9.99
N LEU A 454 -0.93 13.81 11.12
CA LEU A 454 -1.09 14.39 12.44
C LEU A 454 0.00 15.43 12.72
N LEU A 455 1.25 15.12 12.31
CA LEU A 455 2.35 16.08 12.39
C LEU A 455 2.15 17.26 11.46
N LEU A 456 1.70 17.05 10.22
CA LEU A 456 1.36 18.13 9.28
C LEU A 456 0.26 19.04 9.84
N GLN A 457 -0.77 18.50 10.51
CA GLN A 457 -1.78 19.31 11.20
C GLN A 457 -1.20 20.09 12.38
N GLY A 458 -0.36 19.45 13.20
CA GLY A 458 0.33 20.15 14.30
C GLY A 458 1.22 21.28 13.80
N THR A 459 1.95 21.06 12.71
CA THR A 459 2.77 22.10 12.07
C THR A 459 1.91 23.21 11.47
N LEU A 460 0.83 22.90 10.75
CA LEU A 460 -0.09 23.92 10.23
C LEU A 460 -0.69 24.77 11.37
N LEU A 461 -1.14 24.14 12.47
CA LEU A 461 -1.65 24.84 13.65
C LEU A 461 -0.61 25.79 14.27
N VAL A 462 0.65 25.34 14.41
CA VAL A 462 1.75 26.16 14.93
C VAL A 462 2.09 27.30 13.97
N LEU A 463 2.09 27.07 12.66
CA LEU A 463 2.33 28.10 11.64
C LEU A 463 1.19 29.13 11.59
N THR A 464 -0.08 28.72 11.80
CA THR A 464 -1.21 29.65 11.95
C THR A 464 -1.07 30.47 13.22
N TRP A 465 -0.78 29.85 14.37
CA TRP A 465 -0.60 30.57 15.64
C TRP A 465 0.57 31.56 15.61
N ALA A 466 1.63 31.25 14.86
CA ALA A 466 2.78 32.14 14.64
C ALA A 466 2.56 33.20 13.53
N GLY A 467 1.37 33.30 12.93
CA GLY A 467 1.07 34.23 11.81
C GLY A 467 1.78 33.90 10.50
N LEU A 468 2.53 32.80 10.43
CA LEU A 468 3.31 32.38 9.27
C LEU A 468 2.44 31.88 8.11
N VAL A 469 1.21 31.43 8.39
CA VAL A 469 0.20 31.10 7.36
C VAL A 469 -0.25 32.36 6.62
N ASP A 470 -0.55 33.45 7.32
CA ASP A 470 -1.00 34.70 6.71
C ASP A 470 0.18 35.39 6.00
N TYR A 471 1.36 35.39 6.62
CA TYR A 471 2.59 35.86 5.98
C TYR A 471 2.90 35.10 4.68
N ALA A 472 2.69 33.78 4.63
CA ALA A 472 2.89 32.99 3.41
C ALA A 472 2.03 33.44 2.22
N GLN A 473 0.90 34.12 2.45
CA GLN A 473 0.04 34.67 1.39
C GLN A 473 0.54 36.02 0.85
N THR A 474 1.47 36.68 1.55
CA THR A 474 2.04 37.99 1.15
C THR A 474 3.37 37.86 0.39
N VAL A 475 4.08 36.75 0.53
CA VAL A 475 5.38 36.51 -0.12
C VAL A 475 5.24 35.81 -1.48
N PRO A 476 6.23 35.91 -2.39
CA PRO A 476 6.13 35.27 -3.71
C PRO A 476 5.93 33.76 -3.63
N ASN A 477 4.95 33.23 -4.36
CA ASN A 477 4.58 31.81 -4.37
C ASN A 477 5.77 30.86 -4.67
N ALA A 478 6.77 31.30 -5.45
CA ALA A 478 7.99 30.53 -5.70
C ALA A 478 8.84 30.33 -4.44
N LEU A 479 8.91 31.33 -3.55
CA LEU A 479 9.57 31.20 -2.25
C LEU A 479 8.80 30.24 -1.34
N VAL A 480 7.47 30.35 -1.29
CA VAL A 480 6.62 29.41 -0.54
C VAL A 480 6.85 27.98 -1.00
N LEU A 481 6.79 27.73 -2.32
CA LEU A 481 7.02 26.41 -2.91
C LEU A 481 8.42 25.86 -2.58
N THR A 482 9.43 26.73 -2.61
CA THR A 482 10.82 26.38 -2.23
C THR A 482 10.91 25.96 -0.76
N VAL A 483 10.27 26.70 0.15
CA VAL A 483 10.22 26.36 1.59
C VAL A 483 9.44 25.06 1.83
N LEU A 484 8.30 24.86 1.16
CA LEU A 484 7.51 23.63 1.27
C LEU A 484 8.31 22.39 0.88
N VAL A 485 9.05 22.45 -0.23
CA VAL A 485 9.78 21.30 -0.80
C VAL A 485 11.15 21.08 -0.15
N LEU A 486 11.93 22.14 0.10
CA LEU A 486 13.31 22.03 0.60
C LEU A 486 13.42 22.05 2.13
N VAL A 487 12.41 22.57 2.85
CA VAL A 487 12.42 22.66 4.32
C VAL A 487 11.31 21.82 4.93
N LEU A 488 10.05 22.11 4.64
CA LEU A 488 8.93 21.50 5.35
C LEU A 488 8.79 19.99 5.08
N LEU A 489 8.93 19.55 3.83
CA LEU A 489 8.89 18.12 3.46
C LEU A 489 10.01 17.32 4.17
N PRO A 490 11.32 17.68 4.10
CA PRO A 490 12.36 17.01 4.87
C PRO A 490 12.14 17.02 6.38
N VAL A 491 11.73 18.17 6.95
CA VAL A 491 11.46 18.28 8.40
C VAL A 491 10.32 17.35 8.82
N LEU A 492 9.20 17.32 8.09
CA LEU A 492 8.09 16.41 8.40
C LEU A 492 8.46 14.94 8.19
N TYR A 493 9.27 14.61 7.19
CA TYR A 493 9.77 13.24 6.99
C TYR A 493 10.63 12.79 8.19
N LEU A 494 11.57 13.63 8.62
CA LEU A 494 12.46 13.35 9.75
C LEU A 494 11.71 13.31 11.08
N ALA A 495 10.81 14.26 11.34
CA ALA A 495 9.95 14.26 12.53
C ALA A 495 9.04 13.02 12.60
N SER A 496 8.42 12.64 11.48
CA SER A 496 7.64 11.40 11.37
C SER A 496 8.50 10.16 11.62
N GLY A 497 9.76 10.17 11.16
CA GLY A 497 10.76 9.14 11.45
C GLY A 497 11.11 9.03 12.94
N LEU A 498 11.36 10.16 13.60
CA LEU A 498 11.69 10.24 15.02
C LEU A 498 10.52 9.78 15.91
N VAL A 499 9.29 10.25 15.65
CA VAL A 499 8.09 9.81 16.38
C VAL A 499 7.83 8.32 16.14
N THR A 500 8.03 7.83 14.91
CA THR A 500 7.95 6.38 14.61
C THR A 500 9.01 5.57 15.34
N ALA A 501 10.23 6.09 15.48
CA ALA A 501 11.29 5.44 16.24
C ALA A 501 10.94 5.38 17.74
N ALA A 502 10.55 6.51 18.35
CA ALA A 502 10.13 6.57 19.74
C ALA A 502 8.96 5.61 20.03
N ALA A 503 7.92 5.62 19.19
CA ALA A 503 6.76 4.73 19.29
C ALA A 503 7.13 3.25 19.30
N ARG A 504 8.26 2.84 18.70
CA ARG A 504 8.70 1.45 18.63
C ARG A 504 9.27 0.88 19.91
N HIS A 505 9.78 1.73 20.78
CA HIS A 505 10.27 1.33 22.10
C HIS A 505 9.11 1.11 23.09
N THR A 506 7.93 1.68 22.81
CA THR A 506 6.70 1.50 23.60
C THR A 506 6.02 0.14 23.36
N PRO A 507 5.20 -0.36 24.32
CA PRO A 507 4.34 -1.52 24.07
C PRO A 507 3.33 -1.31 22.93
N PHE A 508 2.99 -0.05 22.61
CA PHE A 508 2.07 0.31 21.52
C PHE A 508 2.70 0.26 20.11
N SER A 509 3.96 -0.14 19.99
CA SER A 509 4.71 -0.31 18.73
C SER A 509 3.92 -1.00 17.60
N LEU A 510 3.08 -2.00 17.93
CA LEU A 510 2.21 -2.71 16.98
C LEU A 510 1.13 -1.80 16.40
N ALA A 511 0.46 -1.03 17.26
CA ALA A 511 -0.64 -0.15 16.89
C ALA A 511 -0.12 1.11 16.19
N LEU A 512 0.92 1.74 16.74
CA LEU A 512 1.45 3.00 16.21
C LEU A 512 2.30 2.81 14.95
N SER A 513 3.03 1.70 14.80
CA SER A 513 4.02 1.54 13.70
C SER A 513 3.92 0.24 12.88
N GLY A 514 2.88 -0.58 13.10
CA GLY A 514 2.67 -1.84 12.38
C GLY A 514 3.74 -2.91 12.62
N ARG A 515 4.54 -2.80 13.70
CA ARG A 515 5.62 -3.74 14.06
C ARG A 515 5.39 -4.28 15.46
N ALA A 516 5.50 -5.59 15.64
CA ALA A 516 5.41 -6.17 16.98
C ALA A 516 6.55 -5.63 17.86
N TRP A 517 6.24 -5.21 19.09
CA TRP A 517 7.23 -4.75 20.07
C TRP A 517 8.26 -5.85 20.34
N ALA A 518 9.52 -5.58 19.98
CA ALA A 518 10.63 -6.38 20.45
C ALA A 518 11.02 -5.85 21.84
N ARG A 519 10.57 -6.55 22.90
CA ARG A 519 11.12 -6.32 24.24
C ARG A 519 12.65 -6.40 24.14
N PRO A 520 13.40 -5.43 24.69
CA PRO A 520 14.82 -5.62 24.91
C PRO A 520 14.99 -6.89 25.73
N VAL A 521 15.69 -7.89 25.19
CA VAL A 521 16.11 -9.04 25.98
C VAL A 521 17.10 -8.49 26.99
N ARG A 522 16.65 -8.35 28.25
CA ARG A 522 17.50 -7.94 29.36
C ARG A 522 18.66 -8.93 29.39
N ARG A 523 19.85 -8.50 28.96
CA ARG A 523 21.08 -9.27 29.13
C ARG A 523 21.36 -9.31 30.62
N THR A 524 20.79 -10.31 31.29
CA THR A 524 21.19 -10.74 32.63
C THR A 524 22.58 -11.36 32.52
N ALA A 525 23.58 -10.50 32.36
CA ALA A 525 24.94 -10.84 32.76
C ALA A 525 24.95 -10.81 34.28
N THR A 526 24.72 -11.97 34.90
CA THR A 526 25.24 -12.26 36.23
C THR A 526 26.76 -12.15 36.13
N ALA A 527 27.33 -11.12 36.74
CA ALA A 527 28.77 -10.85 36.63
C ALA A 527 29.60 -11.99 37.24
N GLU A 528 29.07 -12.59 38.31
CA GLU A 528 29.62 -13.74 39.05
C GLU A 528 30.04 -14.89 38.11
N SER A 529 29.21 -15.24 37.11
CA SER A 529 29.47 -16.35 36.18
C SER A 529 30.56 -16.04 35.11
N ARG A 530 31.37 -15.01 35.33
CA ARG A 530 32.60 -14.72 34.55
C ARG A 530 33.87 -14.79 35.39
N GLU A 531 33.80 -14.49 36.67
CA GLU A 531 34.95 -14.64 37.58
C GLU A 531 35.14 -16.11 37.96
N GLU A 532 34.04 -16.82 38.24
CA GLU A 532 34.04 -18.26 38.53
C GLU A 532 34.65 -19.10 37.39
N LEU A 533 34.41 -18.72 36.13
CA LEU A 533 34.99 -19.36 34.94
C LEU A 533 36.41 -18.87 34.58
N ALA A 534 36.87 -17.77 35.16
CA ALA A 534 38.24 -17.29 34.99
C ALA A 534 39.19 -18.02 35.96
N LEU A 535 38.81 -18.11 37.23
CA LEU A 535 39.59 -18.78 38.29
C LEU A 535 39.88 -20.27 37.98
N VAL A 536 38.94 -20.97 37.34
CA VAL A 536 39.08 -22.38 36.95
C VAL A 536 40.12 -22.62 35.83
N ASN A 537 40.54 -21.59 35.09
CA ASN A 537 41.48 -21.71 33.97
C ASN A 537 42.88 -21.11 34.23
N SER A 538 43.17 -20.62 35.44
CA SER A 538 44.42 -19.92 35.77
C SER A 538 45.28 -20.64 36.82
N GLY A 539 45.92 -21.74 36.43
CA GLY A 539 46.99 -22.40 37.20
C GLY A 539 46.56 -23.69 37.92
N GLY A 540 47.40 -24.72 37.80
CA GLY A 540 47.28 -25.96 38.56
C GLY A 540 48.53 -26.22 39.41
N ALA A 541 48.63 -27.45 39.95
CA ALA A 541 49.72 -27.98 40.76
C ALA A 541 49.92 -27.34 42.15
N ARG A 542 49.25 -27.92 43.14
CA ARG A 542 49.93 -28.79 44.13
C ARG A 542 49.06 -30.01 44.43
#